data_AF-A0A494YZ84-F1
#
_entry.id   AF-A0A494YZ84-F1
#
_cell.length_a   1.000
_cell.length_b   1.000
_cell.length_c   1.000
_cell.angle_alpha   90.00
_cell.angle_beta   90.00
_cell.angle_gamma   90.00
#
_symmetry.space_group_name_H-M   'P 1'
#
loop_
_entity.id
_entity.type
_entity.pdbx_description
1 polymer ?
#
loop_
_entity_poly.entity_id
_entity_poly.type
_entity_poly.pdbx_seq_one_letter_code
_entity_poly.pdbx_strand_id
1 'polypeptide(L)'
;MAKLRVVFYSFAIFFILLPTSYVFITNTPIHDLYRKIMISSAILFIILGNLITIIEKQKEKKRIVGDVSIIIALFIVFISRLFL
;
A
#
# COMPACT_ATOMS: atom_id res chain seq x y z
N MET A 1 6.40 9.17 15.58
CA MET A 1 5.68 9.17 14.28
C MET A 1 4.89 7.87 14.05
N ALA A 2 5.03 6.87 14.93
CA ALA A 2 4.28 5.60 14.90
C ALA A 2 2.76 5.69 14.70
N LYS A 3 2.05 6.66 15.30
CA LYS A 3 0.59 6.82 15.11
C LYS A 3 0.22 7.07 13.64
N LEU A 4 1.00 7.88 12.94
CA LEU A 4 0.77 8.22 11.53
C LEU A 4 1.00 7.01 10.61
N ARG A 5 2.03 6.20 10.90
CA ARG A 5 2.27 4.92 10.22
C ARG A 5 1.08 3.99 10.33
N VAL A 6 0.54 3.80 11.54
CA VAL A 6 -0.63 2.95 11.76
C VAL A 6 -1.82 3.45 10.94
N VAL A 7 -2.04 4.76 10.88
CA VAL A 7 -3.11 5.35 10.07
C VAL A 7 -2.95 4.98 8.58
N PHE A 8 -1.75 5.12 8.01
CA PHE A 8 -1.51 4.76 6.60
C PHE A 8 -1.71 3.27 6.30
N TYR A 9 -1.25 2.39 7.19
CA TYR A 9 -1.48 0.96 7.04
C TYR A 9 -2.95 0.59 7.21
N SER A 10 -3.66 1.21 8.15
CA SER A 10 -5.11 1.02 8.31
C SER A 10 -5.88 1.43 7.06
N PHE A 11 -5.54 2.58 6.45
CA PHE A 11 -6.15 2.97 5.17
C PHE A 11 -5.83 1.97 4.05
N ALA A 12 -4.59 1.50 3.93
CA ALA A 12 -4.24 0.50 2.93
C ALA A 12 -5.05 -0.80 3.09
N ILE A 13 -5.17 -1.31 4.32
CA ILE A 13 -5.98 -2.48 4.66
C ILE A 13 -7.45 -2.24 4.31
N PHE A 14 -7.99 -1.07 4.65
CA PHE A 14 -9.36 -0.70 4.33
C PHE A 14 -9.65 -0.68 2.82
N PHE A 15 -8.72 -0.12 2.04
CA PHE A 15 -8.82 -0.08 0.57
C PHE A 15 -8.73 -1.46 -0.09
N ILE A 16 -8.10 -2.44 0.55
CA ILE A 16 -8.05 -3.84 0.07
C ILE A 16 -9.30 -4.60 0.50
N LEU A 17 -9.72 -4.45 1.76
CA LEU A 17 -10.84 -5.21 2.33
C LEU A 17 -12.19 -4.80 1.73
N LEU A 18 -12.46 -3.51 1.53
CA LEU A 18 -13.74 -3.06 0.97
C LEU A 18 -14.10 -3.72 -0.38
N PRO A 19 -13.25 -3.64 -1.42
CA PRO A 19 -13.58 -4.25 -2.71
C PRO A 19 -13.61 -5.78 -2.61
N THR A 20 -12.74 -6.38 -1.78
CA THR A 20 -12.71 -7.83 -1.60
C THR A 20 -14.02 -8.32 -0.98
N SER A 21 -14.46 -7.70 0.11
CA SER A 21 -15.73 -8.01 0.78
C SER A 21 -16.93 -7.76 -0.14
N TYR A 22 -16.91 -6.69 -0.95
CA TYR A 22 -17.97 -6.45 -1.94
C TYR A 22 -18.09 -7.62 -2.91
N VAL A 23 -16.99 -8.06 -3.54
CA VAL A 23 -16.99 -9.21 -4.47
C VAL A 23 -17.50 -10.47 -3.79
N PHE A 24 -17.10 -10.73 -2.55
CA PHE A 24 -17.56 -11.91 -1.80
C PHE A 24 -19.06 -11.89 -1.48
N ILE A 25 -19.64 -10.71 -1.23
CA ILE A 25 -21.06 -10.57 -0.87
C ILE A 25 -21.93 -10.61 -2.13
N THR A 26 -21.54 -9.87 -3.17
CA THR A 26 -22.39 -9.69 -4.35
C THR A 26 -22.18 -10.77 -5.40
N ASN A 27 -21.08 -11.54 -5.32
CA ASN A 27 -20.61 -12.43 -6.39
C ASN A 27 -20.50 -11.72 -7.76
N THR A 28 -20.46 -10.39 -7.78
CA THR A 28 -20.31 -9.61 -8.99
C THR A 28 -18.86 -9.16 -9.13
N PRO A 29 -18.24 -9.38 -10.30
CA PRO A 29 -16.91 -8.88 -10.54
C PRO A 29 -16.96 -7.35 -10.53
N ILE A 30 -16.04 -6.74 -9.78
CA ILE A 30 -15.84 -5.30 -9.80
C ILE A 30 -15.28 -4.89 -11.16
N HIS A 31 -15.78 -3.76 -11.68
CA HIS A 31 -15.28 -3.16 -12.91
C HIS A 31 -13.75 -2.98 -12.88
N ASP A 32 -13.08 -3.37 -13.95
CA ASP A 32 -11.62 -3.49 -14.00
C ASP A 32 -10.90 -2.18 -13.64
N LEU A 33 -11.40 -1.05 -14.13
CA LEU A 33 -10.92 0.30 -13.79
C LEU A 33 -10.95 0.56 -12.27
N TYR A 34 -12.05 0.19 -11.60
CA TYR A 34 -12.22 0.43 -10.17
C TYR A 34 -11.30 -0.47 -9.34
N ARG A 35 -11.15 -1.74 -9.75
CA ARG A 35 -10.19 -2.68 -9.14
C ARG A 35 -8.74 -2.20 -9.32
N LYS A 36 -8.40 -1.64 -10.48
CA LYS A 36 -7.08 -1.06 -10.73
C LYS A 36 -6.84 0.13 -9.79
N ILE A 37 -7.77 1.11 -9.75
CA ILE A 37 -7.66 2.30 -8.90
C ILE A 37 -7.53 1.96 -7.41
N MET A 38 -8.39 1.09 -6.85
CA MET A 38 -8.36 0.78 -5.40
C MET A 38 -7.07 0.10 -4.95
N ILE A 39 -6.55 -0.86 -5.73
CA ILE A 39 -5.32 -1.54 -5.34
C ILE A 39 -4.11 -0.62 -5.60
N SER A 40 -4.14 0.22 -6.64
CA SER A 40 -3.08 1.22 -6.87
C SER A 40 -3.04 2.26 -5.73
N SER A 41 -4.19 2.71 -5.22
CA SER A 41 -4.23 3.60 -4.05
C SER A 41 -3.75 2.90 -2.78
N ALA A 42 -4.09 1.62 -2.58
CA ALA A 42 -3.58 0.84 -1.46
C ALA A 42 -2.04 0.73 -1.49
N ILE A 43 -1.44 0.45 -2.66
CA ILE A 43 0.02 0.40 -2.81
C ILE A 43 0.65 1.75 -2.48
N LEU A 44 0.07 2.86 -2.94
CA LEU A 44 0.55 4.20 -2.60
C LEU A 44 0.55 4.46 -1.08
N PHE A 45 -0.52 4.06 -0.38
CA PHE A 45 -0.59 4.21 1.07
C PHE A 45 0.46 3.36 1.80
N ILE A 46 0.77 2.15 1.31
CA ILE A 46 1.83 1.31 1.87
C ILE A 46 3.21 1.94 1.65
N ILE A 47 3.47 2.51 0.47
CA ILE A 47 4.73 3.21 0.17
C ILE A 47 4.89 4.42 1.11
N LEU A 48 3.85 5.23 1.29
CA LEU A 48 3.87 6.37 2.21
C LEU A 48 4.12 5.94 3.67
N GLY A 49 3.47 4.86 4.13
CA GLY A 49 3.71 4.30 5.46
C GLY A 49 5.15 3.83 5.67
N ASN A 50 5.77 3.25 4.64
CA ASN A 50 7.18 2.85 4.68
C ASN A 50 8.15 4.03 4.60
N LEU A 51 7.85 5.07 3.82
CA LEU A 51 8.65 6.30 3.79
C LEU A 51 8.77 6.95 5.17
N ILE A 52 7.67 7.01 5.93
CA ILE A 52 7.67 7.51 7.31
C ILE A 52 8.54 6.64 8.21
N THR A 53 8.52 5.32 8.01
CA THR A 53 9.34 4.37 8.76
C THR A 53 10.83 4.56 8.50
N ILE A 54 11.21 4.83 7.24
CA ILE A 54 12.60 5.14 6.87
C ILE A 54 13.05 6.44 7.53
N ILE A 55 12.22 7.49 7.49
CA ILE A 55 12.54 8.78 8.12
C ILE A 55 12.74 8.60 9.65
N GLU A 56 11.90 7.79 10.30
CA GLU A 56 12.01 7.49 11.73
C GLU A 56 13.29 6.67 12.04
N LYS A 57 13.57 5.62 11.26
CA LYS A 57 14.78 4.78 11.42
C LYS A 57 16.08 5.54 11.10
N GLN A 58 16.05 6.48 10.16
CA GLN A 58 17.20 7.31 9.83
C GLN A 58 17.56 8.27 10.98
N LYS A 59 16.57 8.83 11.68
CA LYS A 59 16.79 9.65 12.88
C LYS A 59 17.42 8.85 14.03
N GLU A 60 17.10 7.56 14.12
CA GLU A 60 17.63 6.65 15.15
C GLU A 60 18.90 5.90 14.71
N LYS A 61 19.48 6.22 13.54
CA LYS A 61 20.63 5.50 12.92
C LYS A 61 20.43 3.98 12.83
N LYS A 62 19.18 3.52 12.70
CA LYS A 62 18.84 2.10 12.53
C LYS A 62 18.99 1.68 11.08
N ARG A 63 19.13 0.37 10.84
CA ARG A 63 19.18 -0.19 9.48
C ARG A 63 17.87 0.10 8.73
N ILE A 64 17.97 0.76 7.59
CA ILE A 64 16.88 1.10 6.67
C ILE A 64 16.76 0.14 5.47
N VAL A 65 17.77 -0.73 5.27
CA VAL A 65 17.89 -1.55 4.05
C VAL A 65 16.64 -2.38 3.79
N GLY A 66 16.05 -2.98 4.83
CA GLY A 66 14.84 -3.79 4.68
C GLY A 66 13.62 -3.01 4.20
N ASP A 67 13.38 -1.81 4.74
CA ASP A 67 12.22 -0.99 4.35
C ASP A 67 12.39 -0.43 2.93
N VAL A 68 13.61 -0.07 2.55
CA VAL A 68 13.94 0.38 1.19
C VAL A 68 13.68 -0.74 0.18
N SER A 69 14.07 -1.98 0.48
CA SER A 69 13.79 -3.14 -0.38
C SER A 69 12.28 -3.35 -0.59
N ILE A 70 11.48 -3.17 0.47
CA ILE A 70 10.02 -3.29 0.40
C ILE A 70 9.43 -2.19 -0.50
N ILE A 71 9.90 -0.94 -0.36
CA ILE A 71 9.44 0.16 -1.23
C ILE A 71 9.77 -0.13 -2.69
N ILE A 72 10.99 -0.58 -2.98
CA ILE A 72 11.41 -0.89 -4.36
C ILE A 72 10.53 -2.01 -4.95
N ALA A 73 10.30 -3.09 -4.21
CA ALA A 73 9.44 -4.18 -4.66
C ALA A 73 8.00 -3.70 -4.94
N LEU A 74 7.43 -2.91 -4.04
CA LEU A 74 6.10 -2.33 -4.22
C LEU A 74 6.03 -1.34 -5.38
N PHE A 75 7.11 -0.59 -5.62
CA PHE A 75 7.19 0.35 -6.72
C PHE A 75 7.23 -0.35 -8.08
N ILE A 76 7.94 -1.48 -8.18
CA ILE A 76 7.93 -2.33 -9.36
C ILE A 76 6.52 -2.86 -9.61
N VAL A 77 5.86 -3.41 -8.58
CA VAL A 77 4.47 -3.90 -8.68
C VAL A 77 3.52 -2.78 -9.12
N PHE A 78 3.69 -1.56 -8.57
CA PHE A 78 2.90 -0.41 -8.94
C PHE A 78 3.05 -0.04 -10.42
N ILE A 79 4.29 0.04 -10.91
CA ILE A 79 4.59 0.34 -12.32
C ILE A 79 4.02 -0.75 -13.22
N SER A 80 4.30 -2.02 -12.95
CA SER A 80 3.79 -3.14 -13.76
C SER A 80 2.28 -3.10 -13.91
N ARG A 81 1.57 -2.64 -12.88
CA ARG A 81 0.10 -2.57 -12.86
C ARG A 81 -0.48 -1.33 -13.54
N LEU A 82 0.35 -0.31 -13.76
CA LEU A 82 -0.02 0.91 -14.47
C LEU A 82 0.09 0.70 -15.99
N PHE A 83 1.02 -0.15 -16.43
CA PHE A 83 1.27 -0.47 -17.84
C PHE A 83 0.56 -1.73 -18.36
N LEU A 84 -0.09 -2.51 -17.49
CA LEU A 84 -0.74 -3.81 -17.79
C LEU A 84 -2.21 -3.76 -17.35
#